data_AF-A0A949MGJ6-F1
#
_entry.id   AF-A0A949MGJ6-F1
#
_cell.length_a   1.000
_cell.length_b   1.000
_cell.length_c   1.000
_cell.angle_alpha   90.00
_cell.angle_beta   90.00
_cell.angle_gamma   90.00
#
_symmetry.space_group_name_H-M   'P 1'
#
loop_
_entity.id
_entity.type
_entity.pdbx_description
1 polymer ?
#
loop_
_entity_poly.entity_id
_entity_poly.type
_entity_poly.pdbx_seq_one_letter_code
_entity_poly.pdbx_strand_id
1 'polypeptide(L)'
;GVKVTAKVVVPVKSLCPCSKEISEYGAHNQRSHVTIAAELKGAGDDDAALEELIRYAEEEASSELWGLLKRPDEKYITERAYENPKFVEDLVRDVAGRLNADARVGAYVVEAENFESIHNHSAYARIVRA
;
A
#
# COMPACT_ATOMS: atom_id res chain seq x y z
N GLY A 1 4.44 17.74 -25.59
CA GLY A 1 5.51 16.91 -25.03
C GLY A 1 5.00 15.50 -24.83
N VAL A 2 5.88 14.52 -24.77
CA VAL A 2 5.53 13.14 -24.40
C VAL A 2 5.17 13.11 -22.92
N LYS A 3 4.10 12.39 -22.55
CA LYS A 3 3.77 12.08 -21.16
C LYS A 3 4.13 10.63 -20.86
N VAL A 4 4.81 10.40 -19.75
CA VAL A 4 5.15 9.05 -19.28
C VAL A 4 4.33 8.76 -18.03
N THR A 5 3.71 7.59 -18.00
CA THR A 5 2.95 7.12 -16.83
C THR A 5 3.51 5.76 -16.43
N ALA A 6 3.95 5.66 -15.17
CA ALA A 6 4.36 4.41 -14.56
C ALA A 6 3.19 3.81 -13.80
N LYS A 7 3.05 2.48 -13.85
CA LYS A 7 2.04 1.74 -13.07
C LYS A 7 2.69 0.56 -12.37
N VAL A 8 2.48 0.47 -11.05
CA VAL A 8 2.87 -0.67 -10.21
C VAL A 8 1.65 -1.25 -9.52
N VAL A 9 1.67 -2.56 -9.30
CA VAL A 9 0.70 -3.29 -8.46
C VAL A 9 1.50 -4.02 -7.40
N VAL A 10 1.41 -3.54 -6.17
CA VAL A 10 2.27 -3.98 -5.06
C VAL A 10 1.43 -4.82 -4.10
N PRO A 11 1.75 -6.12 -3.94
CA PRO A 11 1.08 -6.95 -2.96
C PRO A 11 1.61 -6.65 -1.56
N VAL A 12 0.70 -6.38 -0.63
CA VAL A 12 1.01 -6.04 0.76
C VAL A 12 0.15 -6.85 1.73
N LYS A 13 0.50 -6.84 3.02
CA LYS A 13 -0.36 -7.33 4.10
C LYS A 13 -1.08 -6.15 4.74
N SER A 14 -2.42 -6.21 4.82
CA SER A 14 -3.23 -5.27 5.60
C SER A 14 -3.84 -5.99 6.81
N LEU A 15 -3.92 -5.29 7.94
CA LEU A 15 -4.59 -5.78 9.14
C LEU A 15 -5.66 -4.78 9.58
N CYS A 16 -6.86 -5.28 9.86
CA CYS A 16 -8.04 -4.46 10.10
C CYS A 16 -8.02 -3.81 11.50
N PRO A 17 -8.05 -2.46 11.60
CA PRO A 17 -8.14 -1.76 12.89
C PRO A 17 -9.40 -2.13 13.66
N CYS A 18 -10.55 -2.20 12.98
CA CYS A 18 -11.85 -2.54 13.59
C CYS A 18 -11.79 -3.92 14.28
N SER A 19 -11.30 -4.94 13.58
CA SER A 19 -11.22 -6.30 14.13
C SER A 19 -10.34 -6.37 15.37
N LYS A 20 -9.19 -5.66 15.37
CA LYS A 20 -8.29 -5.57 16.51
C LYS A 20 -8.96 -4.89 17.70
N GLU A 21 -9.73 -3.83 17.47
CA GLU A 21 -10.37 -3.04 18.54
C GLU A 21 -11.47 -3.84 19.25
N ILE A 22 -12.28 -4.60 18.50
CA ILE A 22 -13.46 -5.28 19.05
C ILE A 22 -13.19 -6.70 19.58
N SER A 23 -12.03 -7.29 19.27
CA SER A 23 -11.70 -8.67 19.64
C SER A 23 -10.78 -8.69 20.85
N GLU A 24 -11.01 -9.61 21.79
CA GLU A 24 -10.14 -9.77 22.97
C GLU A 24 -8.71 -10.20 22.59
N TYR A 25 -8.58 -10.95 21.49
CA TYR A 25 -7.29 -11.40 20.96
C TYR A 25 -7.34 -11.57 19.44
N GLY A 26 -6.24 -11.22 18.80
CA GLY A 26 -6.07 -11.35 17.36
C GLY A 26 -6.83 -10.29 16.56
N ALA A 27 -6.61 -10.33 15.25
CA ALA A 27 -7.28 -9.45 14.29
C ALA A 27 -7.20 -10.08 12.90
N HIS A 28 -8.29 -9.99 12.12
CA HIS A 28 -8.22 -10.46 10.75
C HIS A 28 -7.28 -9.59 9.92
N ASN A 29 -6.57 -10.26 9.03
CA ASN A 29 -5.64 -9.66 8.09
C ASN A 29 -5.71 -10.45 6.78
N GLN A 30 -5.24 -9.83 5.71
CA GLN A 30 -5.36 -10.38 4.37
C GLN A 30 -4.24 -9.86 3.48
N ARG A 31 -4.14 -10.46 2.29
CA ARG A 31 -3.40 -9.87 1.18
C ARG A 31 -4.23 -8.71 0.62
N SER A 32 -3.53 -7.64 0.26
CA SER A 32 -4.10 -6.53 -0.49
C SER A 32 -3.23 -6.18 -1.67
N HIS A 33 -3.82 -5.57 -2.69
CA HIS A 33 -3.09 -4.94 -3.78
C HIS A 33 -3.20 -3.43 -3.65
N VAL A 34 -2.05 -2.75 -3.59
CA VAL A 34 -1.96 -1.30 -3.76
C VAL A 34 -1.51 -1.05 -5.19
N THR A 35 -2.37 -0.43 -5.99
CA THR A 35 -2.08 -0.04 -7.36
C THR A 35 -1.79 1.45 -7.41
N ILE A 36 -0.62 1.82 -7.92
CA ILE A 36 -0.23 3.22 -8.12
C ILE A 36 0.02 3.42 -9.61
N ALA A 37 -0.71 4.35 -10.22
CA ALA A 37 -0.44 4.86 -11.55
C ALA A 37 -0.10 6.35 -11.45
N ALA A 38 1.11 6.75 -11.84
CA ALA A 38 1.61 8.11 -11.67
C ALA A 38 2.22 8.65 -12.97
N GLU A 39 1.84 9.88 -13.33
CA GLU A 39 2.53 10.67 -14.35
C GLU A 39 3.87 11.14 -13.79
N LEU A 40 4.96 10.81 -14.48
CA LEU A 40 6.31 11.18 -14.09
C LEU A 40 6.71 12.48 -14.80
N LYS A 41 7.16 13.47 -14.02
CA LYS A 41 7.67 14.75 -14.51
C LYS A 41 9.19 14.66 -14.65
N GLY A 42 9.66 14.48 -15.88
CA GLY A 42 11.08 14.35 -16.18
C GLY A 42 11.30 13.30 -17.26
N ALA A 43 12.47 13.36 -17.88
CA ALA A 43 13.02 12.29 -18.69
C ALA A 43 14.54 12.33 -18.44
N GLY A 44 15.01 11.60 -17.42
CA GLY A 44 16.41 11.59 -17.01
C GLY A 44 16.67 10.77 -15.75
N ASP A 45 17.93 10.78 -15.26
CA ASP A 45 18.36 10.00 -14.09
C ASP A 45 17.70 10.42 -12.75
N ASP A 46 16.90 11.50 -12.76
CA ASP A 46 16.14 12.04 -11.61
C ASP A 46 14.64 11.64 -11.61
N ASP A 47 14.21 10.73 -12.49
CA ASP A 47 12.82 10.26 -12.54
C ASP A 47 12.44 9.52 -11.24
N ALA A 48 11.17 9.61 -10.82
CA ALA A 48 10.68 8.78 -9.72
C ALA A 48 10.78 7.30 -10.15
N ALA A 49 11.63 6.54 -9.46
CA ALA A 49 11.91 5.18 -9.83
C ALA A 49 10.70 4.29 -9.54
N LEU A 50 10.49 3.23 -10.33
CA LEU A 50 9.42 2.24 -10.06
C LEU A 50 9.57 1.68 -8.63
N GLU A 51 10.82 1.52 -8.20
CA GLU A 51 11.23 1.13 -6.87
C GLU A 51 10.70 2.07 -5.80
N GLU A 52 10.70 3.39 -6.02
CA GLU A 52 10.17 4.35 -5.04
C GLU A 52 8.65 4.25 -4.92
N LEU A 53 7.93 4.06 -6.03
CA LEU A 53 6.49 3.81 -6.00
C LEU A 53 6.17 2.52 -5.23
N ILE A 54 6.98 1.47 -5.42
CA ILE A 54 6.89 0.23 -4.64
C ILE A 54 7.10 0.51 -3.15
N ARG A 55 8.16 1.25 -2.80
CA ARG A 55 8.45 1.62 -1.41
C ARG A 55 7.33 2.42 -0.77
N TYR A 56 6.70 3.36 -1.49
CA TYR A 56 5.56 4.11 -0.97
C TYR A 56 4.40 3.19 -0.59
N ALA A 57 4.11 2.15 -1.38
CA ALA A 57 3.09 1.17 -1.03
C ALA A 57 3.51 0.25 0.13
N GLU A 58 4.76 -0.23 0.15
CA GLU A 58 5.27 -1.15 1.17
C GLU A 58 5.42 -0.50 2.55
N GLU A 59 5.91 0.74 2.59
CA GLU A 59 6.12 1.50 3.82
C GLU A 59 4.79 1.93 4.46
N GLU A 60 3.80 2.23 3.64
CA GLU A 60 2.47 2.64 4.11
C GLU A 60 1.52 1.47 4.37
N ALA A 61 1.89 0.22 4.06
CA ALA A 61 1.10 -0.95 4.43
C ALA A 61 1.19 -1.27 5.94
N SER A 62 0.26 -2.11 6.44
CA SER A 62 0.42 -2.68 7.79
C SER A 62 1.74 -3.46 7.89
N SER A 63 2.06 -4.23 6.84
CA SER A 63 3.42 -4.74 6.61
C SER A 63 3.63 -5.06 5.12
N GLU A 64 4.86 -4.93 4.66
CA GLU A 64 5.31 -5.46 3.38
C GLU A 64 5.38 -7.00 3.38
N LEU A 65 5.55 -7.59 2.19
CA LEU A 65 5.66 -9.04 2.00
C LEU A 65 7.11 -9.48 1.82
N TRP A 66 7.41 -10.69 2.27
CA TRP A 66 8.71 -11.33 2.12
C TRP A 66 8.51 -12.74 1.57
N GLY A 67 9.35 -13.14 0.61
CA GLY A 67 9.25 -14.47 -0.03
C GLY A 67 9.65 -15.63 0.89
N LEU A 68 10.56 -15.39 1.83
CA LEU A 68 11.03 -16.38 2.79
C LEU A 68 11.22 -15.70 4.16
N LEU A 69 10.58 -16.27 5.19
CA LEU A 69 10.68 -15.81 6.57
C LEU A 69 11.21 -16.94 7.45
N LYS A 70 12.14 -16.62 8.36
CA LYS A 70 12.47 -17.48 9.49
C LYS A 70 11.52 -17.18 10.66
N ARG A 71 11.55 -18.02 11.70
CA ARG A 71 10.70 -17.85 12.88
C ARG A 71 10.81 -16.45 13.53
N PRO A 72 12.00 -15.85 13.70
CA PRO A 72 12.10 -14.49 14.24
C PRO A 72 11.49 -13.43 13.31
N ASP A 73 11.62 -13.62 12.00
CA ASP A 73 11.08 -12.69 10.98
C ASP A 73 9.55 -12.75 10.95
N GLU A 74 8.98 -13.95 11.01
CA GLU A 74 7.53 -14.16 11.06
C GLU A 74 6.91 -13.54 12.31
N LYS A 75 7.59 -13.65 13.47
CA LYS A 75 7.20 -12.95 14.70
C LYS A 75 7.14 -11.44 14.45
N TYR A 76 8.23 -10.87 13.93
CA TYR A 76 8.33 -9.42 13.70
C TYR A 76 7.26 -8.91 12.73
N ILE A 77 7.07 -9.56 11.59
CA ILE A 77 6.07 -9.15 10.58
C ILE A 77 4.64 -9.27 11.11
N THR A 78 4.39 -10.26 11.97
CA THR A 78 3.07 -10.42 12.61
C THR A 78 2.80 -9.30 13.60
N GLU A 79 3.75 -9.00 14.48
CA GLU A 79 3.65 -7.93 15.48
C GLU A 79 3.58 -6.55 14.81
N ARG A 80 4.44 -6.27 13.81
CA ARG A 80 4.43 -5.03 13.04
C ARG A 80 3.06 -4.75 12.43
N ALA A 81 2.47 -5.73 11.74
CA ALA A 81 1.15 -5.56 11.15
C ALA A 81 0.05 -5.37 12.21
N TYR A 82 0.19 -6.03 13.37
CA TYR A 82 -0.75 -5.88 14.48
C TYR A 82 -0.65 -4.49 15.13
N GLU A 83 0.54 -3.93 15.25
CA GLU A 83 0.81 -2.61 15.82
C GLU A 83 0.48 -1.46 14.85
N ASN A 84 0.51 -1.72 13.53
CA ASN A 84 0.19 -0.77 12.47
C ASN A 84 -1.03 -1.20 11.63
N PRO A 85 -2.23 -1.37 12.23
CA PRO A 85 -3.43 -1.74 11.48
C PRO A 85 -3.88 -0.57 10.60
N LYS A 86 -4.38 -0.84 9.39
CA LYS A 86 -4.87 0.17 8.45
C LYS A 86 -6.12 -0.29 7.71
N PHE A 87 -7.12 0.57 7.59
CA PHE A 87 -8.24 0.35 6.66
C PHE A 87 -7.79 0.54 5.22
N VAL A 88 -8.62 0.11 4.27
CA VAL A 88 -8.34 0.30 2.83
C VAL A 88 -8.28 1.78 2.46
N GLU A 89 -9.07 2.62 3.14
CA GLU A 89 -9.06 4.08 2.98
C GLU A 89 -7.79 4.72 3.53
N ASP A 90 -7.22 4.16 4.60
CA ASP A 90 -5.97 4.68 5.19
C ASP A 90 -4.80 4.41 4.24
N LEU A 91 -4.74 3.20 3.66
CA LEU A 91 -3.72 2.85 2.65
C LEU A 91 -3.69 3.85 1.50
N VAL A 92 -4.83 4.16 0.88
CA VAL A 92 -4.85 5.11 -0.24
C VAL A 92 -4.52 6.54 0.19
N ARG A 93 -4.95 6.98 1.39
CA ARG A 93 -4.65 8.33 1.91
C ARG A 93 -3.17 8.52 2.17
N ASP A 94 -2.53 7.54 2.79
CA ASP A 94 -1.13 7.64 3.18
C ASP A 94 -0.21 7.58 1.95
N VAL A 95 -0.48 6.68 1.01
CA VAL A 95 0.23 6.62 -0.28
C VAL A 95 0.00 7.89 -1.09
N ALA A 96 -1.23 8.42 -1.14
CA ALA A 96 -1.50 9.70 -1.78
C ALA A 96 -0.73 10.85 -1.11
N GLY A 97 -0.55 10.80 0.21
CA GLY A 97 0.32 11.72 0.97
C GLY A 97 1.77 11.71 0.47
N ARG A 98 2.35 10.52 0.27
CA ARG A 98 3.70 10.34 -0.31
C ARG A 98 3.79 10.92 -1.72
N LEU A 99 2.83 10.59 -2.59
CA LEU A 99 2.77 11.10 -3.98
C LEU A 99 2.54 12.61 -4.05
N ASN A 100 1.82 13.20 -3.09
CA ASN A 100 1.63 14.64 -3.02
C ASN A 100 2.92 15.38 -2.63
N ALA A 101 3.77 14.75 -1.82
CA ALA A 101 5.03 15.30 -1.37
C ALA A 101 6.15 15.15 -2.43
N ASP A 102 6.02 14.20 -3.37
CA ASP A 102 6.99 14.02 -4.44
C ASP A 102 6.76 15.01 -5.60
N ALA A 103 7.69 15.97 -5.74
CA ALA A 103 7.65 16.97 -6.80
C ALA A 103 7.75 16.38 -8.22
N ARG A 104 8.33 15.18 -8.37
CA ARG A 104 8.46 14.44 -9.63
C ARG A 104 7.14 13.82 -10.07
N VAL A 105 6.15 13.72 -9.19
CA VAL A 105 4.83 13.16 -9.51
C VAL A 105 3.88 14.27 -9.97
N GLY A 106 3.24 14.03 -11.12
CA GLY A 106 2.16 14.87 -11.67
C GLY A 106 0.79 14.42 -11.21
N ALA A 107 -0.03 14.03 -12.18
CA ALA A 107 -1.29 13.35 -11.95
C ALA A 107 -1.04 11.93 -11.45
N TYR A 108 -1.94 11.41 -10.62
CA TYR A 108 -1.87 10.01 -10.19
C TYR A 108 -3.24 9.43 -9.86
N VAL A 109 -3.27 8.10 -9.82
CA VAL A 109 -4.33 7.27 -9.28
C VAL A 109 -3.71 6.32 -8.28
N VAL A 110 -4.26 6.27 -7.07
CA VAL A 110 -3.96 5.24 -6.07
C VAL A 110 -5.22 4.43 -5.81
N GLU A 111 -5.11 3.12 -5.88
CA GLU A 111 -6.17 2.17 -5.57
C GLU A 111 -5.64 1.19 -4.53
N ALA A 112 -6.48 0.83 -3.56
CA ALA A 112 -6.20 -0.29 -2.67
C ALA A 112 -7.39 -1.26 -2.71
N GLU A 113 -7.08 -2.54 -2.89
CA GLU A 113 -8.06 -3.62 -2.86
C GLU A 113 -7.63 -4.64 -1.80
N ASN A 114 -8.46 -4.82 -0.79
CA ASN A 114 -8.29 -5.85 0.23
C ASN A 114 -9.08 -7.09 -0.16
N PHE A 115 -8.41 -8.23 -0.32
CA PHE A 115 -9.07 -9.52 -0.51
C PHE A 115 -9.51 -10.06 0.86
N GLU A 116 -10.62 -9.54 1.36
CA GLU A 116 -11.10 -9.75 2.74
C GLU A 116 -11.07 -11.22 3.15
N SER A 117 -10.39 -11.53 4.25
CA SER A 117 -10.22 -12.92 4.71
C SER A 117 -11.50 -13.53 5.32
N ILE A 118 -12.49 -12.70 5.63
CA ILE A 118 -13.77 -13.09 6.25
C ILE A 118 -14.98 -12.87 5.33
N HIS A 119 -14.77 -12.37 4.11
CA HIS A 119 -15.83 -12.10 3.14
C HIS A 119 -15.43 -12.62 1.76
N ASN A 120 -16.43 -12.92 0.91
CA ASN A 120 -16.17 -13.36 -0.47
C ASN A 120 -16.26 -12.21 -1.49
N HIS A 121 -15.89 -11.00 -1.06
CA HIS A 121 -15.80 -9.80 -1.87
C HIS A 121 -14.69 -8.91 -1.33
N SER A 122 -14.15 -8.04 -2.17
CA SER A 122 -13.08 -7.11 -1.79
C SER A 122 -13.64 -5.83 -1.16
N ALA A 123 -12.93 -5.28 -0.18
CA ALA A 123 -13.05 -3.87 0.16
C ALA A 123 -12.11 -3.06 -0.74
N TYR A 124 -12.57 -1.91 -1.22
CA TYR A 124 -11.84 -1.13 -2.23
C TYR A 124 -11.95 0.37 -1.99
N ALA A 125 -10.83 1.08 -2.14
CA ALA A 125 -10.78 2.54 -2.10
C ALA A 125 -9.88 3.09 -3.22
N ARG A 126 -10.17 4.32 -3.66
CA ARG A 126 -9.44 4.99 -4.73
C ARG A 126 -9.32 6.49 -4.51
N ILE A 127 -8.15 7.05 -4.76
CA ILE A 127 -7.88 8.49 -4.84
C ILE A 127 -7.33 8.83 -6.22
N VAL A 128 -7.78 9.96 -6.77
CA VAL A 128 -7.30 10.51 -8.04
C VAL A 128 -6.89 11.95 -7.84
N ARG A 129 -5.71 12.32 -8.35
CA ARG A 129 -5.28 13.71 -8.49
C ARG A 129 -4.92 13.96 -9.95
N ALA A 130 -5.52 14.99 -10.56
CA ALA A 130 -5.24 15.43 -11.91
C ALA A 130 -4.16 16.51 -11.94
#